data_AF-A0AA35TNQ6-F1
#
_entry.id   AF-A0AA35TNQ6-F1
#
_cell.length_a   1.000
_cell.length_b   1.000
_cell.length_c   1.000
_cell.angle_alpha   90.00
_cell.angle_beta   90.00
_cell.angle_gamma   90.00
#
_symmetry.space_group_name_H-M   'P 1'
#
loop_
_entity.id
_entity.type
_entity.pdbx_description
1 polymer ?
#
loop_
_entity_poly.entity_id
_entity_poly.type
_entity_poly.pdbx_seq_one_letter_code
_entity_poly.pdbx_strand_id
1 'polypeptide(L)'
;MKDKILLHLLVLTLILDDFSVDCSVLQQDLKLTTKKLMENFKSLGCRVSKLGVKRKSGVEDDTTVDTHSCSAVLRIPLEFPRPRKGRKNK
;
A
#
# COMPACT_ATOMS: atom_id res chain seq x y z
N MET A 1 -18.46 -4.04 -8.18
CA MET A 1 -18.82 -2.60 -8.15
C MET A 1 -18.08 -1.85 -7.05
N LYS A 2 -18.09 -2.34 -5.80
CA LYS A 2 -17.48 -1.65 -4.65
C LYS A 2 -15.97 -1.39 -4.80
N ASP A 3 -15.23 -2.33 -5.40
CA ASP A 3 -13.78 -2.20 -5.57
C ASP A 3 -13.38 -1.10 -6.55
N LYS A 4 -14.23 -0.82 -7.56
CA LYS A 4 -13.98 0.28 -8.51
C LYS A 4 -14.00 1.63 -7.81
N ILE A 5 -14.99 1.89 -6.96
CA ILE A 5 -15.11 3.15 -6.21
C ILE A 5 -13.90 3.30 -5.28
N LEU A 6 -13.53 2.22 -4.60
CA LEU A 6 -12.40 2.19 -3.68
C LEU A 6 -11.08 2.48 -4.43
N LEU A 7 -10.86 1.89 -5.60
CA LEU A 7 -9.69 2.18 -6.44
C LEU A 7 -9.63 3.65 -6.87
N HIS A 8 -10.75 4.26 -7.27
CA HIS A 8 -10.78 5.69 -7.63
C HIS A 8 -10.46 6.58 -6.42
N LEU A 9 -10.99 6.22 -5.24
CA LEU A 9 -10.68 6.93 -4.00
C LEU A 9 -9.18 6.84 -3.67
N LEU A 10 -8.58 5.66 -3.79
CA LEU A 10 -7.13 5.49 -3.55
C LEU A 10 -6.27 6.29 -4.54
N VAL A 11 -6.69 6.38 -5.80
CA VAL A 11 -6.01 7.24 -6.80
C VAL A 11 -6.10 8.71 -6.40
N LEU A 12 -7.26 9.18 -5.94
CA LEU A 12 -7.39 10.55 -5.45
C LEU A 12 -6.46 10.81 -4.27
N THR A 13 -6.38 9.89 -3.31
CA THR A 13 -5.47 10.05 -2.17
C THR A 13 -4.00 10.08 -2.57
N LEU A 14 -3.61 9.31 -3.61
CA LEU A 14 -2.25 9.36 -4.16
C LEU A 14 -1.94 10.70 -4.81
N ILE A 15 -2.91 11.32 -5.49
CA ILE A 15 -2.71 12.64 -6.12
C ILE A 15 -2.57 13.74 -5.07
N LEU A 16 -3.32 13.64 -3.96
CA LEU A 16 -3.28 14.62 -2.88
C LEU A 16 -1.99 14.56 -2.04
N ASP A 17 -1.35 13.39 -1.97
CA ASP A 17 -0.19 13.11 -1.12
C ASP A 17 1.10 12.90 -1.95
N ASP A 18 1.23 13.63 -3.07
CA ASP A 18 2.40 13.61 -3.96
C ASP A 18 2.88 12.18 -4.33
N PHE A 19 1.93 11.29 -4.62
CA PHE A 19 2.15 9.90 -5.00
C PHE A 19 2.82 9.02 -3.92
N SER A 20 2.77 9.44 -2.65
CA SER A 20 3.36 8.71 -1.51
C SER A 20 2.40 8.72 -0.32
N VAL A 21 1.69 7.61 -0.09
CA VAL A 21 0.65 7.54 0.96
C VAL A 21 1.03 6.54 2.06
N ASP A 22 0.78 6.93 3.32
CA ASP A 22 0.81 6.02 4.47
C ASP A 22 -0.52 5.26 4.60
N CYS A 23 -0.45 3.94 4.51
CA CYS A 23 -1.59 3.04 4.64
C CYS A 23 -2.17 3.00 6.06
N SER A 24 -1.43 3.45 7.07
CA SER A 24 -1.86 3.45 8.47
C SER A 24 -3.05 4.40 8.67
N VAL A 25 -2.99 5.58 8.05
CA VAL A 25 -4.07 6.58 8.07
C VAL A 25 -5.29 6.07 7.29
N LEU A 26 -5.07 5.56 6.08
CA LEU A 26 -6.13 4.98 5.25
C LEU A 26 -6.83 3.78 5.88
N GLN A 27 -6.11 3.00 6.70
CA GLN A 27 -6.69 1.87 7.41
C GLN A 27 -7.72 2.34 8.45
N GLN A 28 -7.47 3.44 9.16
CA GLN A 28 -8.41 4.00 10.12
C GLN A 28 -9.64 4.58 9.42
N ASP A 29 -9.44 5.32 8.34
CA ASP A 29 -10.53 5.98 7.58
C ASP A 29 -11.44 4.97 6.86
N LEU A 30 -10.84 4.00 6.18
CA LEU A 30 -11.58 3.03 5.36
C LEU A 30 -12.02 1.80 6.16
N LYS A 31 -11.52 1.62 7.39
CA LYS A 31 -11.72 0.42 8.23
C LYS A 31 -11.40 -0.88 7.47
N LEU A 32 -10.38 -0.84 6.60
CA LEU A 32 -9.96 -1.98 5.79
C LEU A 32 -8.75 -2.68 6.40
N THR A 33 -8.68 -4.00 6.27
CA THR A 33 -7.48 -4.75 6.64
C THR A 33 -6.31 -4.33 5.75
N THR A 34 -5.13 -4.16 6.35
CA THR A 34 -3.87 -3.83 5.65
C THR A 34 -3.62 -4.72 4.43
N LYS A 35 -3.98 -6.02 4.50
CA LYS A 35 -3.86 -6.96 3.37
C LYS A 35 -4.66 -6.55 2.14
N LYS A 36 -5.93 -6.16 2.31
CA LYS A 36 -6.80 -5.71 1.21
C LYS A 36 -6.29 -4.39 0.63
N LEU A 37 -5.87 -3.48 1.49
CA LEU A 37 -5.31 -2.20 1.06
C LEU A 37 -4.05 -2.41 0.20
N MET A 38 -3.15 -3.30 0.63
CA MET A 38 -1.96 -3.68 -0.16
C MET A 38 -2.32 -4.30 -1.51
N GLU A 39 -3.33 -5.16 -1.57
CA GLU A 39 -3.79 -5.77 -2.83
C GLU A 39 -4.36 -4.73 -3.81
N ASN A 40 -5.12 -3.76 -3.28
CA ASN A 40 -5.66 -2.66 -4.07
C ASN A 40 -4.55 -1.73 -4.58
N PHE A 41 -3.61 -1.33 -3.72
CA PHE A 41 -2.47 -0.52 -4.14
C PHE A 41 -1.55 -1.24 -5.13
N LYS A 42 -1.34 -2.55 -4.95
CA LYS A 42 -0.65 -3.35 -5.96
C LYS A 42 -1.41 -3.35 -7.28
N SER A 43 -2.73 -3.48 -7.27
CA SER A 43 -3.55 -3.43 -8.49
C SER A 43 -3.44 -2.08 -9.22
N LEU A 44 -3.17 -0.99 -8.51
CA LEU A 44 -2.88 0.34 -9.07
C LEU A 44 -1.44 0.48 -9.61
N GLY A 45 -0.57 -0.50 -9.40
CA GLY A 45 0.85 -0.43 -9.76
C GLY A 45 1.72 0.32 -8.74
N CYS A 46 1.20 0.57 -7.54
CA CYS A 46 2.00 1.17 -6.46
C CYS A 46 2.98 0.16 -5.88
N ARG A 47 4.17 0.64 -5.52
CA ARG A 47 5.14 -0.15 -4.77
C ARG A 47 4.78 -0.08 -3.29
N VAL A 48 4.30 -1.20 -2.78
CA VAL A 48 3.81 -1.31 -1.41
C VAL A 48 4.86 -1.98 -0.53
N SER A 49 5.41 -1.24 0.43
CA SER A 49 6.39 -1.76 1.39
C SER A 49 5.73 -1.90 2.77
N LYS A 50 5.83 -3.10 3.34
CA LYS A 50 5.55 -3.29 4.76
C LYS A 50 6.65 -2.59 5.54
N LEU A 51 6.31 -1.65 6.41
CA LEU A 51 7.27 -1.06 7.34
C LEU A 51 7.56 -2.07 8.46
N GLY A 52 8.12 -3.22 8.09
CA GLY A 52 8.79 -4.11 9.02
C GLY A 52 10.23 -3.65 9.13
N VAL A 53 10.53 -2.83 10.15
CA VAL A 53 11.88 -2.57 10.68
C VAL A 53 12.97 -2.39 9.61
N LYS A 54 13.06 -1.19 9.03
CA LYS A 54 14.30 -0.57 8.52
C LYS A 54 14.02 0.80 7.88
N ARG A 55 13.59 1.79 8.69
CA ARG A 55 13.93 3.18 8.37
C ARG A 55 15.34 3.44 8.90
N LYS A 56 16.35 3.17 8.07
CA LYS A 56 17.69 3.77 8.21
C LYS A 56 17.59 5.21 7.67
N SER A 57 17.23 6.16 8.51
CA SER A 57 17.58 7.58 8.36
C SER A 57 17.21 8.27 9.66
N GLY A 58 18.22 8.69 10.40
CA GLY A 58 18.14 9.13 11.80
C GLY A 58 17.16 10.27 12.05
N VAL A 59 15.96 9.89 12.49
CA VAL A 59 15.06 10.76 13.24
C VAL A 59 14.57 9.90 14.40
N GLU A 60 15.06 10.26 15.57
CA GLU A 60 14.59 9.79 16.86
C GLU A 60 13.14 10.24 16.99
N ASP A 61 12.18 9.31 16.99
CA ASP A 61 10.95 9.49 17.76
C ASP A 61 10.21 8.16 18.00
N ASP A 62 9.43 8.18 19.06
CA ASP A 62 8.96 7.10 19.91
C ASP A 62 8.49 5.76 19.28
N THR A 63 8.96 4.71 19.94
CA THR A 63 8.52 3.32 19.89
C THR A 63 7.03 3.14 20.19
N THR A 64 6.19 3.16 19.16
CA THR A 64 4.98 2.32 19.07
C THR A 64 4.87 1.76 17.65
N VAL A 65 5.61 0.67 17.41
CA VAL A 65 5.69 0.04 16.10
C VAL A 65 4.39 -0.69 15.83
N ASP A 66 3.43 0.00 15.20
CA ASP A 66 2.21 -0.64 14.74
C ASP A 66 2.59 -1.65 13.65
N THR A 67 2.38 -2.93 13.96
CA THR A 67 2.60 -4.10 13.09
C THR A 67 1.80 -4.01 11.76
N HIS A 68 0.97 -2.98 11.63
CA HIS A 68 0.10 -2.69 10.49
C HIS A 68 0.59 -1.52 9.61
N SER A 69 1.70 -0.86 9.96
CA SER A 69 2.23 0.24 9.17
C SER A 69 2.72 -0.22 7.79
N CYS A 70 2.23 0.45 6.75
CA CYS A 70 2.59 0.17 5.38
C CYS A 70 2.63 1.47 4.60
N SER A 71 3.65 1.64 3.75
CA SER A 71 3.74 2.80 2.87
C SER A 71 3.59 2.33 1.43
N ALA A 72 2.76 3.05 0.67
CA ALA A 72 2.53 2.83 -0.74
C ALA A 72 3.05 4.03 -1.52
N VAL A 73 4.02 3.81 -2.40
CA VAL A 73 4.59 4.87 -3.24
C VAL A 73 4.40 4.49 -4.70
N LEU A 74 3.87 5.41 -5.50
CA LEU A 74 3.77 5.25 -6.95
C LEU A 74 5.06 5.82 -7.58
N ARG A 75 5.96 4.93 -7.99
CA ARG A 75 7.18 5.30 -8.73
C ARG A 75 7.11 4.76 -10.15
N ILE A 76 7.70 5.52 -11.07
CA ILE A 76 7.96 5.10 -12.45
C ILE A 76 9.29 4.32 -12.46
N PRO A 77 9.39 3.18 -13.17
CA PRO A 77 8.35 2.53 -13.98
C PRO A 77 7.30 1.79 -13.13
N LEU A 78 6.04 1.84 -13.59
CA LEU A 78 4.91 1.17 -12.95
C LEU A 78 5.06 -0.35 -13.06
N GLU A 79 5.03 -1.07 -11.93
CA GLU A 79 5.08 -2.53 -11.93
C GLU A 79 3.71 -3.10 -11.55
N PHE A 80 2.96 -3.55 -12.56
CA PHE A 80 1.68 -4.22 -12.33
C PHE A 80 1.90 -5.63 -11.71
N PRO A 81 1.00 -6.06 -10.82
CA PRO A 81 1.13 -7.33 -10.13
C PRO A 81 1.04 -8.44 -11.16
N ARG A 82 2.09 -9.28 -11.21
CA ARG A 82 2.11 -10.42 -12.12
C ARG A 82 0.97 -11.37 -11.75
N PRO A 83 0.12 -11.79 -12.70
CA PRO A 83 -0.92 -12.78 -12.42
C PRO A 83 -0.25 -14.03 -11.84
N ARG A 84 -0.76 -14.52 -10.70
CA ARG A 84 -0.19 -15.69 -10.02
C ARG A 84 -0.13 -16.85 -11.02
N LYS A 85 1.09 -17.28 -11.36
CA LYS A 85 1.33 -18.43 -12.23
C LYS A 85 0.73 -19.64 -11.52
N GLY A 86 -0.36 -20.19 -12.07
CA GLY A 86 -1.06 -21.35 -11.51
C GLY A 86 -0.09 -22.49 -11.25
N ARG A 87 -0.21 -23.12 -10.09
CA ARG A 87 0.58 -24.29 -9.69
C ARG A 87 0.27 -25.41 -10.69
N LYS A 88 1.21 -25.72 -11.58
CA LYS A 88 1.14 -26.91 -12.43
C LYS A 88 1.38 -28.11 -11.51
N ASN A 89 0.30 -28.76 -11.08
CA ASN A 89 0.41 -30.08 -10.49
C ASN A 89 0.83 -31.04 -11.62
N LYS A 90 1.99 -31.67 -11.48
CA LYS A 90 2.43 -32.82 -12.27
C LYS A 90 2.46 -34.01 -11.34
#